data_AF-A0A0F7FZA1-F1
#
_entry.id   AF-A0A0F7FZA1-F1
#
_cell.length_a   1.000
_cell.length_b   1.000
_cell.length_c   1.000
_cell.angle_alpha   90.00
_cell.angle_beta   90.00
_cell.angle_gamma   90.00
#
_symmetry.space_group_name_H-M   'P 1'
#
loop_
_entity.id
_entity.type
_entity.pdbx_description
1 polymer ?
#
loop_
_entity_poly.entity_id
_entity_poly.type
_entity_poly.pdbx_seq_one_letter_code
_entity_poly.pdbx_strand_id
1 'polypeptide(L)'
;METPRFTLENLLPADHRATSLAEDVRGGLSGTPKTLPPKWFYDERGSKLFDRITRLPEYYLTRAERQILRARAAEIAELTAARVLVELGSGSSRKTRMLVDALSGVAAAGPAGPHLGTAMDVALGLPRAMGRGGRKRRKGLAGEGRAAEERGAEPAAPGTDTMTADAPVADDAGNGASVPPAAGSPAVPAGTLELYAPIDVSESALQEAGDALCRDYPELRVHATVADFDTGLVLPELPGPRLIAFLGSTLGNFDPARRAAFYAELRALMRPDDALLLGVDLVKDPATMRRAYNDEQGVTMEFNKNVLRVLNRELGADFDLNDFDHRAVWNEEEERMEMRLWSRFSQTVRIPALGMTVDFGRGEETRTEISTKFRRATLTEELLAAGLAVDHWWTDPQDRFAMLLVTSPGSATGSDGS
;
A
#
# COMPACT_ATOMS: atom_id res chain seq x y z
N MET A 1 32.93 24.84 -0.20
CA MET A 1 31.50 25.03 0.12
C MET A 1 31.04 23.73 0.74
N GLU A 2 30.38 23.79 1.88
CA GLU A 2 29.84 22.60 2.54
C GLU A 2 28.69 22.04 1.69
N THR A 3 28.70 20.74 1.38
CA THR A 3 27.64 20.13 0.58
C THR A 3 26.33 20.18 1.37
N PRO A 4 25.22 20.66 0.79
CA PRO A 4 23.95 20.72 1.50
C PRO A 4 23.51 19.33 1.96
N ARG A 5 23.04 19.22 3.21
CA ARG A 5 22.57 17.95 3.80
C ARG A 5 21.26 17.46 3.18
N PHE A 6 20.42 18.38 2.71
CA PHE A 6 19.22 18.08 1.94
C PHE A 6 19.35 18.63 0.53
N THR A 7 19.12 17.76 -0.46
CA THR A 7 18.99 18.14 -1.87
C THR A 7 17.74 17.50 -2.43
N LEU A 8 17.03 18.22 -3.29
CA LEU A 8 15.89 17.72 -4.03
C LEU A 8 16.15 17.94 -5.52
N GLU A 9 16.03 16.87 -6.30
CA GLU A 9 16.09 16.88 -7.75
C GLU A 9 14.72 16.50 -8.32
N ASN A 10 14.24 17.24 -9.32
CA ASN A 10 13.00 16.92 -10.01
C ASN A 10 13.31 16.46 -11.44
N LEU A 11 13.04 15.18 -11.71
CA LEU A 11 13.28 14.56 -13.02
C LEU A 11 12.05 14.59 -13.93
N LEU A 12 10.92 15.10 -13.44
CA LEU A 12 9.68 15.20 -14.19
C LEU A 12 9.61 16.53 -14.94
N PRO A 13 9.16 16.53 -16.21
CA PRO A 13 8.80 17.77 -16.90
C PRO A 13 7.83 18.63 -16.09
N ALA A 14 7.92 19.96 -16.21
CA ALA A 14 7.07 20.89 -15.45
C ALA A 14 5.56 20.67 -15.66
N ASP A 15 5.17 20.16 -16.83
CA ASP A 15 3.79 19.85 -17.20
C ASP A 15 3.43 18.36 -17.04
N HIS A 16 4.36 17.52 -16.59
CA HIS A 16 4.19 16.06 -16.50
C HIS A 16 2.91 15.65 -15.78
N ARG A 17 2.63 16.28 -14.64
CA ARG A 17 1.41 15.97 -13.87
C ARG A 17 0.14 16.23 -14.68
N ALA A 18 0.08 17.33 -15.42
CA ALA A 18 -1.10 17.70 -16.21
C ALA A 18 -1.24 16.81 -17.45
N THR A 19 -0.13 16.51 -18.14
CA THR A 19 -0.13 15.66 -19.33
C THR A 19 -0.46 14.22 -18.98
N SER A 20 0.18 13.65 -17.96
CA SER A 20 -0.11 12.28 -17.51
C SER A 20 -1.54 12.13 -16.99
N LEU A 21 -2.08 13.11 -16.25
CA LEU A 21 -3.48 13.06 -15.82
C LEU A 21 -4.43 13.05 -17.02
N ALA A 22 -4.17 13.90 -18.00
CA ALA A 22 -5.00 13.98 -19.21
C ALA A 22 -4.98 12.67 -20.02
N GLU A 23 -3.81 12.05 -20.17
CA GLU A 23 -3.64 10.77 -20.86
C GLU A 23 -4.33 9.62 -20.13
N ASP A 24 -4.11 9.50 -18.83
CA ASP A 24 -4.71 8.48 -17.99
C ASP A 24 -6.24 8.57 -17.98
N VAL A 25 -6.79 9.78 -17.86
CA VAL A 25 -8.25 10.00 -17.88
C VAL A 25 -8.83 9.71 -19.26
N ARG A 26 -8.17 10.11 -20.35
CA ARG A 26 -8.61 9.78 -21.72
C ARG A 26 -8.66 8.28 -21.93
N GLY A 27 -7.56 7.58 -21.62
CA GLY A 27 -7.46 6.13 -21.81
C GLY A 27 -8.43 5.38 -20.91
N GLY A 28 -8.46 5.73 -19.63
CA GLY A 28 -9.23 5.04 -18.61
C GLY A 28 -10.75 5.20 -18.74
N LEU A 29 -11.24 6.42 -19.02
CA LEU A 29 -12.69 6.68 -19.10
C LEU A 29 -13.30 6.38 -20.47
N SER A 30 -12.48 6.25 -21.52
CA SER A 30 -12.94 5.80 -22.84
C SER A 30 -13.00 4.27 -22.96
N GLY A 31 -12.37 3.54 -22.02
CA GLY A 31 -12.33 2.08 -21.99
C GLY A 31 -13.62 1.43 -21.51
N THR A 32 -13.75 0.12 -21.74
CA THR A 32 -14.78 -0.75 -21.14
C THR A 32 -14.10 -2.04 -20.66
N PRO A 33 -14.02 -2.27 -19.34
CA PRO A 33 -14.52 -1.43 -18.24
C PRO A 33 -13.74 -0.11 -18.09
N LYS A 34 -14.39 0.90 -17.50
CA LYS A 34 -13.75 2.19 -17.19
C LYS A 34 -12.76 2.05 -16.03
N THR A 35 -11.65 2.77 -16.10
CA THR A 35 -10.61 2.76 -15.04
C THR A 35 -10.06 4.15 -14.75
N LEU A 36 -9.52 4.35 -13.55
CA LEU A 36 -8.74 5.52 -13.16
C LEU A 36 -7.53 5.05 -12.36
N PRO A 37 -6.29 5.44 -12.71
CA PRO A 37 -5.11 5.01 -11.96
C PRO A 37 -5.06 5.52 -10.51
N PRO A 38 -4.61 4.69 -9.55
CA PRO A 38 -4.61 5.04 -8.12
C PRO A 38 -3.61 6.15 -7.76
N LYS A 39 -2.61 6.44 -8.61
CA LYS A 39 -1.68 7.55 -8.37
C LYS A 39 -2.39 8.90 -8.24
N TRP A 40 -3.57 9.05 -8.85
CA TRP A 40 -4.39 10.26 -8.76
C TRP A 40 -5.18 10.39 -7.46
N PHE A 41 -5.13 9.39 -6.58
CA PHE A 41 -5.65 9.55 -5.22
C PHE A 41 -4.83 10.53 -4.41
N TYR A 42 -3.52 10.66 -4.66
CA TYR A 42 -2.55 11.29 -3.75
C TYR A 42 -2.31 12.78 -4.06
N ASP A 43 -3.38 13.57 -4.14
CA ASP A 43 -3.27 15.01 -3.90
C ASP A 43 -3.11 15.29 -2.38
N GLU A 44 -2.91 16.55 -1.98
CA GLU A 44 -2.69 16.91 -0.57
C GLU A 44 -3.76 16.31 0.37
N ARG A 45 -5.03 16.37 -0.04
CA ARG A 45 -6.12 15.80 0.76
C ARG A 45 -6.14 14.29 0.72
N GLY A 46 -5.89 13.69 -0.44
CA GLY A 46 -5.74 12.25 -0.60
C GLY A 46 -4.69 11.66 0.32
N SER A 47 -3.51 12.28 0.39
CA SER A 47 -2.43 11.88 1.30
C SER A 47 -2.85 11.98 2.76
N LYS A 48 -3.59 13.03 3.16
CA LYS A 48 -4.17 13.16 4.51
C LYS A 48 -5.23 12.08 4.81
N LEU A 49 -6.05 11.72 3.82
CA LEU A 49 -7.02 10.64 3.94
C LEU A 49 -6.32 9.29 4.09
N PHE A 50 -5.30 9.01 3.27
CA PHE A 50 -4.50 7.79 3.39
C PHE A 50 -3.79 7.69 4.75
N ASP A 51 -3.20 8.78 5.24
CA ASP A 51 -2.60 8.82 6.58
C ASP A 51 -3.65 8.50 7.68
N ARG A 52 -4.92 8.91 7.53
CA ARG A 52 -6.02 8.47 8.40
C ARG A 52 -6.31 6.97 8.23
N ILE A 53 -6.37 6.47 6.99
CA ILE A 53 -6.59 5.04 6.69
C ILE A 53 -5.56 4.17 7.43
N THR A 54 -4.28 4.55 7.42
CA THR A 54 -3.21 3.78 8.09
C THR A 54 -3.40 3.60 9.61
N ARG A 55 -4.28 4.40 10.23
CA ARG A 55 -4.60 4.36 11.67
C ARG A 55 -5.93 3.65 11.97
N LEU A 56 -6.74 3.33 10.97
CA LEU A 56 -8.03 2.68 11.17
C LEU A 56 -7.86 1.27 11.74
N PRO A 57 -8.72 0.82 12.68
CA PRO A 57 -8.63 -0.51 13.25
C PRO A 57 -8.75 -1.62 12.19
N GLU A 58 -9.52 -1.41 11.13
CA GLU A 58 -9.71 -2.36 10.03
C GLU A 58 -8.48 -2.48 9.12
N TYR A 59 -7.74 -1.39 8.91
CA TYR A 59 -6.58 -1.36 8.01
C TYR A 59 -5.31 -1.84 8.71
N TYR A 60 -5.08 -3.15 8.70
CA TYR A 60 -3.98 -3.79 9.44
C TYR A 60 -2.59 -3.60 8.81
N LEU A 61 -2.51 -3.35 7.50
CA LEU A 61 -1.28 -3.48 6.69
C LEU A 61 -0.12 -2.68 7.30
N THR A 62 -0.35 -1.38 7.56
CA THR A 62 0.68 -0.50 8.12
C THR A 62 1.16 -0.95 9.51
N ARG A 63 0.26 -1.52 10.31
CA ARG A 63 0.63 -2.01 11.66
C ARG A 63 1.40 -3.31 11.59
N ALA A 64 0.97 -4.25 10.74
CA ALA A 64 1.64 -5.53 10.53
C ALA A 64 3.07 -5.30 10.00
N GLU A 65 3.24 -4.49 8.97
CA GLU A 65 4.55 -4.13 8.43
C GLU A 65 5.47 -3.47 9.48
N ARG A 66 4.93 -2.54 10.29
CA ARG A 66 5.68 -1.92 11.39
C ARG A 66 6.08 -2.90 12.49
N GLN A 67 5.32 -3.97 12.73
CA GLN A 67 5.72 -5.01 13.69
C GLN A 67 6.94 -5.77 13.18
N ILE A 68 6.97 -6.08 11.89
CA ILE A 68 8.12 -6.75 11.25
C ILE A 68 9.35 -5.85 11.30
N LEU A 69 9.23 -4.59 10.85
CA LEU A 69 10.33 -3.63 10.88
C LEU A 69 10.92 -3.45 12.29
N ARG A 70 10.06 -3.32 13.32
CA ARG A 70 10.55 -3.23 14.71
C ARG A 70 11.33 -4.46 15.15
N ALA A 71 10.93 -5.65 14.69
CA ALA A 71 11.58 -6.91 15.08
C ALA A 71 12.84 -7.20 14.25
N ARG A 72 12.92 -6.69 13.02
CA ARG A 72 13.91 -7.13 12.01
C ARG A 72 14.83 -6.04 11.49
N ALA A 73 14.60 -4.76 11.78
CA ALA A 73 15.43 -3.68 11.23
C ALA A 73 16.93 -3.82 11.57
N ALA A 74 17.27 -4.27 12.79
CA ALA A 74 18.66 -4.53 13.18
C ALA A 74 19.28 -5.68 12.37
N GLU A 75 18.57 -6.81 12.24
CA GLU A 75 18.97 -7.95 11.42
C GLU A 75 19.15 -7.54 9.94
N ILE A 76 18.21 -6.78 9.39
CA ILE A 76 18.29 -6.24 8.02
C ILE A 76 19.52 -5.34 7.86
N ALA A 77 19.80 -4.47 8.84
CA ALA A 77 20.97 -3.61 8.80
C ALA A 77 22.28 -4.40 8.82
N GLU A 78 22.38 -5.44 9.65
CA GLU A 78 23.55 -6.32 9.73
C GLU A 78 23.76 -7.12 8.43
N LEU A 79 22.69 -7.68 7.87
CA LEU A 79 22.74 -8.49 6.65
C LEU A 79 23.14 -7.68 5.42
N THR A 80 22.70 -6.43 5.35
CA THR A 80 22.89 -5.58 4.17
C THR A 80 24.12 -4.70 4.27
N ALA A 81 24.53 -4.32 5.49
CA ALA A 81 25.56 -3.31 5.75
C ALA A 81 25.38 -2.05 4.87
N ALA A 82 24.12 -1.70 4.58
CA ALA A 82 23.82 -0.73 3.54
C ALA A 82 24.34 0.65 3.92
N ARG A 83 25.05 1.27 2.99
CA ARG A 83 25.53 2.66 3.11
C ARG A 83 24.52 3.66 2.58
N VAL A 84 23.63 3.19 1.72
CA VAL A 84 22.58 3.98 1.10
C VAL A 84 21.24 3.29 1.27
N LEU A 85 20.24 4.02 1.78
CA LEU A 85 18.85 3.57 1.80
C LEU A 85 18.09 4.31 0.72
N VAL A 86 17.66 3.62 -0.33
CA VAL A 86 16.76 4.14 -1.36
C VAL A 86 15.34 3.72 -0.99
N GLU A 87 14.36 4.61 -1.04
CA GLU A 87 12.95 4.23 -0.80
C GLU A 87 12.05 4.67 -1.95
N LEU A 88 11.37 3.69 -2.56
CA LEU A 88 10.44 3.90 -3.66
C LEU A 88 9.03 4.16 -3.13
N GLY A 89 8.42 5.28 -3.50
CA GLY A 89 7.10 5.69 -2.99
C GLY A 89 7.16 6.02 -1.50
N SER A 90 8.14 6.85 -1.12
CA SER A 90 8.49 7.10 0.29
C SER A 90 7.40 7.77 1.12
N GLY A 91 6.47 8.51 0.49
CA GLY A 91 5.41 9.24 1.16
C GLY A 91 5.94 10.13 2.28
N SER A 92 5.54 9.86 3.54
CA SER A 92 5.99 10.62 4.72
C SER A 92 7.25 10.04 5.41
N SER A 93 7.82 8.96 4.88
CA SER A 93 9.01 8.26 5.40
C SER A 93 8.95 7.88 6.89
N ARG A 94 7.74 7.77 7.46
CA ARG A 94 7.55 7.50 8.90
C ARG A 94 8.01 6.11 9.32
N LYS A 95 7.77 5.12 8.46
CA LYS A 95 8.17 3.71 8.70
C LYS A 95 9.68 3.54 8.53
N THR A 96 10.24 4.28 7.59
CA THR A 96 11.66 4.29 7.18
C THR A 96 12.59 4.67 8.31
N ARG A 97 12.14 5.50 9.26
CA ARG A 97 12.92 5.85 10.46
C ARG A 97 13.45 4.62 11.19
N MET A 98 12.72 3.50 11.22
CA MET A 98 13.21 2.26 11.86
C MET A 98 14.44 1.67 11.14
N LEU A 99 14.48 1.77 9.81
CA LEU A 99 15.65 1.35 9.01
C LEU A 99 16.79 2.36 9.14
N VAL A 100 16.47 3.66 9.15
CA VAL A 100 17.45 4.73 9.38
C VAL A 100 18.12 4.57 10.74
N ASP A 101 17.36 4.34 11.82
CA ASP A 101 17.88 4.11 13.17
C ASP A 101 18.85 2.92 13.18
N ALA A 102 18.42 1.79 12.63
CA ALA A 102 19.21 0.55 12.61
C ALA A 102 20.49 0.69 11.77
N LEU A 103 20.40 1.24 10.55
CA LEU A 103 21.55 1.41 9.66
C LEU A 103 22.51 2.50 10.16
N SER A 104 22.01 3.53 10.85
CA SER A 104 22.84 4.59 11.42
C SER A 104 23.51 4.19 12.74
N GLY A 105 23.21 3.00 13.29
CA GLY A 105 23.73 2.57 14.58
C GLY A 105 23.29 3.46 15.74
N VAL A 106 22.30 4.33 15.51
CA VAL A 106 21.64 5.09 16.55
C VAL A 106 20.81 4.06 17.31
N ALA A 107 21.34 3.58 18.44
CA ALA A 107 20.59 2.71 19.34
C ALA A 107 19.21 3.33 19.49
N ALA A 108 18.15 2.57 19.13
CA ALA A 108 16.78 3.01 19.25
C ALA A 108 16.65 3.61 20.64
N ALA A 109 16.59 4.95 20.72
CA ALA A 109 16.38 5.61 21.98
C ALA A 109 15.09 4.97 22.51
N GLY A 110 15.18 4.29 23.66
CA GLY A 110 13.99 3.80 24.35
C GLY A 110 12.97 4.94 24.43
N PRO A 111 11.67 4.67 24.60
CA PRO A 111 10.60 5.64 24.40
C PRO A 111 10.75 6.84 25.36
N ALA A 112 11.55 7.83 24.94
CA ALA A 112 11.97 9.00 25.70
C ALA A 112 12.74 10.00 24.79
N GLY A 113 12.35 10.12 23.52
CA GLY A 113 12.53 11.35 22.73
C GLY A 113 11.18 12.04 22.65
N PRO A 114 11.09 13.39 22.65
CA PRO A 114 9.88 14.09 23.04
C PRO A 114 8.71 13.65 22.18
N HIS A 115 7.73 13.01 22.81
CA HIS A 115 6.44 12.76 22.23
C HIS A 115 5.85 14.11 21.77
N LEU A 116 5.96 14.45 20.48
CA LEU A 116 5.01 15.36 19.86
C LEU A 116 3.71 14.58 19.64
N GLY A 117 3.00 14.43 20.74
CA GLY A 117 1.73 13.73 20.83
C GLY A 117 1.09 14.00 22.18
N THR A 118 0.78 15.27 22.46
CA THR A 118 -0.32 15.74 23.34
C THR A 118 -0.22 17.26 23.53
N ALA A 119 -0.77 18.03 22.60
CA ALA A 119 -1.27 19.38 22.87
C ALA A 119 -2.13 19.83 21.68
N MET A 120 -3.38 19.36 21.63
CA MET A 120 -4.56 20.12 21.19
C MET A 120 -5.80 19.25 21.42
N ASP A 121 -5.97 18.77 22.66
CA ASP A 121 -7.27 18.41 23.18
C ASP A 121 -7.57 19.31 24.38
N VAL A 122 -8.81 19.83 24.37
CA VAL A 122 -9.46 20.69 25.37
C VAL A 122 -9.11 22.19 25.33
N ALA A 123 -9.73 22.92 24.39
CA ALA A 123 -10.24 24.27 24.65
C ALA A 123 -11.28 24.70 23.60
N LEU A 124 -12.45 24.09 23.60
CA LEU A 124 -13.69 24.77 23.18
C LEU A 124 -14.82 24.29 24.11
N GLY A 125 -14.91 24.94 25.27
CA GLY A 125 -16.17 25.00 25.98
C GLY A 125 -17.17 25.79 25.15
N LEU A 126 -18.42 25.34 25.15
CA LEU A 126 -19.66 26.12 25.12
C LEU A 126 -20.86 25.15 25.28
N PRO A 127 -22.03 25.62 25.72
CA PRO A 127 -22.78 25.00 26.81
C PRO A 127 -23.92 24.12 26.28
N ARG A 128 -24.39 23.17 27.09
CA ARG A 128 -25.72 22.59 26.87
C ARG A 128 -26.62 22.59 28.09
N ALA A 129 -27.71 23.29 27.86
CA ALA A 129 -28.87 23.54 28.68
C ALA A 129 -29.56 22.26 29.21
N MET A 130 -30.25 22.49 30.32
CA MET A 130 -31.30 21.67 30.91
C MET A 130 -32.26 21.02 29.90
N GLY A 131 -32.76 19.83 30.24
CA GLY A 131 -34.09 19.42 29.81
C GLY A 131 -34.38 17.93 29.84
N ARG A 132 -34.96 17.46 30.95
CA ARG A 132 -36.07 16.47 31.11
C ARG A 132 -36.16 15.32 30.09
N GLY A 133 -36.27 14.05 30.45
CA GLY A 133 -36.97 13.45 31.58
C GLY A 133 -37.07 11.93 31.35
N GLY A 134 -37.04 11.16 32.44
CA GLY A 134 -36.97 9.71 32.41
C GLY A 134 -38.24 9.02 31.91
N ARG A 135 -38.05 7.93 31.13
CA ARG A 135 -39.10 6.93 30.87
C ARG A 135 -39.00 5.81 31.89
N LYS A 136 -40.05 5.68 32.73
CA LYS A 136 -40.36 4.45 33.47
C LYS A 136 -41.06 3.46 32.54
N ARG A 137 -40.61 2.20 32.57
CA ARG A 137 -41.25 1.03 31.99
C ARG A 137 -42.58 0.72 32.70
N ARG A 138 -43.59 0.27 31.95
CA ARG A 138 -44.64 -0.63 32.46
C ARG A 138 -45.05 -1.65 31.38
N LYS A 139 -45.27 -2.88 31.87
CA LYS A 139 -45.64 -4.13 31.19
C LYS A 139 -47.16 -4.24 30.96
N GLY A 140 -47.51 -5.12 30.02
CA GLY A 140 -48.77 -5.89 29.94
C GLY A 140 -49.70 -5.43 28.82
N LEU A 141 -50.51 -6.26 28.17
CA LEU A 141 -50.72 -7.72 28.15
C LEU A 141 -51.87 -7.94 27.13
N ALA A 142 -51.81 -9.00 26.32
CA ALA A 142 -52.91 -9.62 25.52
C ALA A 142 -53.65 -8.74 24.48
N GLY A 143 -54.18 -9.22 23.35
CA GLY A 143 -54.36 -10.56 22.79
C GLY A 143 -55.31 -10.47 21.57
N GLU A 144 -55.36 -11.57 20.82
CA GLU A 144 -56.46 -12.04 19.93
C GLU A 144 -56.59 -11.57 18.46
N GLY A 145 -56.85 -12.59 17.61
CA GLY A 145 -57.66 -12.51 16.38
C GLY A 145 -56.90 -12.73 15.06
N ARG A 146 -56.58 -13.98 14.66
CA ARG A 146 -57.34 -14.92 13.79
C ARG A 146 -57.33 -14.66 12.26
N ALA A 147 -56.92 -15.71 11.55
CA ALA A 147 -57.42 -16.24 10.25
C ALA A 147 -57.12 -15.45 8.96
N ALA A 148 -56.85 -16.03 7.79
CA ALA A 148 -56.71 -17.42 7.32
C ALA A 148 -56.13 -17.39 5.88
N GLU A 149 -55.53 -18.53 5.47
CA GLU A 149 -55.54 -19.22 4.15
C GLU A 149 -55.42 -18.40 2.83
N GLU A 150 -54.74 -18.85 1.77
CA GLU A 150 -54.78 -20.21 1.21
C GLU A 150 -53.74 -20.40 0.06
N ARG A 151 -53.12 -21.60 0.04
CA ARG A 151 -52.77 -22.55 -1.06
C ARG A 151 -52.37 -21.99 -2.45
N GLY A 152 -51.44 -22.55 -3.22
CA GLY A 152 -50.76 -23.85 -3.33
C GLY A 152 -49.89 -23.76 -4.61
N ALA A 153 -49.21 -24.75 -5.16
CA ALA A 153 -48.97 -26.15 -4.87
C ALA A 153 -47.71 -26.54 -5.68
N GLU A 154 -46.96 -27.51 -5.15
CA GLU A 154 -45.88 -28.27 -5.79
C GLU A 154 -46.45 -29.15 -6.94
N PRO A 155 -45.62 -29.77 -7.82
CA PRO A 155 -44.93 -31.00 -7.38
C PRO A 155 -43.58 -31.37 -8.05
N ALA A 156 -42.90 -32.28 -7.34
CA ALA A 156 -42.15 -33.47 -7.80
C ALA A 156 -40.69 -33.35 -8.27
N ALA A 157 -39.82 -33.94 -7.43
CA ALA A 157 -38.55 -34.58 -7.79
C ALA A 157 -38.79 -35.95 -8.49
N PRO A 158 -37.76 -36.59 -9.09
CA PRO A 158 -36.87 -37.45 -8.29
C PRO A 158 -35.41 -37.48 -8.75
N GLY A 159 -34.52 -38.00 -7.91
CA GLY A 159 -33.17 -38.39 -8.32
C GLY A 159 -32.17 -38.45 -7.18
N THR A 160 -32.10 -39.60 -6.52
CA THR A 160 -31.01 -39.99 -5.63
C THR A 160 -29.71 -40.12 -6.40
N ASP A 161 -28.61 -39.54 -5.90
CA ASP A 161 -27.31 -40.21 -6.01
C ASP A 161 -26.39 -39.81 -4.86
N THR A 162 -25.82 -40.86 -4.27
CA THR A 162 -24.84 -40.89 -3.21
C THR A 162 -23.50 -40.34 -3.70
N MET A 163 -22.88 -39.43 -2.95
CA MET A 163 -21.45 -39.16 -3.10
C MET A 163 -20.83 -38.81 -1.74
N THR A 164 -20.16 -39.84 -1.21
CA THR A 164 -18.94 -39.82 -0.38
C THR A 164 -18.51 -38.48 0.24
N ALA A 165 -18.51 -38.47 1.56
CA ALA A 165 -17.71 -37.57 2.37
C ALA A 165 -16.22 -37.85 2.11
N ASP A 166 -15.49 -36.83 1.68
CA ASP A 166 -14.03 -36.79 1.78
C ASP A 166 -13.61 -35.69 2.75
N ALA A 167 -12.68 -36.07 3.61
CA ALA A 167 -12.13 -35.34 4.73
C ALA A 167 -11.31 -34.11 4.29
N PRO A 168 -11.11 -33.11 5.19
CA PRO A 168 -10.28 -31.97 4.88
C PRO A 168 -8.82 -32.39 4.68
N VAL A 169 -8.24 -32.00 3.54
CA VAL A 169 -6.80 -32.07 3.30
C VAL A 169 -6.12 -31.09 4.25
N ALA A 170 -5.28 -31.63 5.12
CA ALA A 170 -4.43 -30.87 6.02
C ALA A 170 -3.39 -30.10 5.19
N ASP A 171 -3.44 -28.77 5.26
CA ASP A 171 -2.30 -27.94 4.89
C ASP A 171 -1.18 -28.19 5.91
N ASP A 172 -0.10 -28.79 5.42
CA ASP A 172 1.13 -29.03 6.15
C ASP A 172 1.73 -27.69 6.57
N ALA A 173 1.58 -27.36 7.86
CA ALA A 173 2.32 -26.31 8.52
C ALA A 173 3.80 -26.69 8.60
N GLY A 174 4.49 -26.58 7.46
CA GLY A 174 5.93 -26.64 7.37
C GLY A 174 6.54 -25.43 8.07
N ASN A 175 6.79 -25.59 9.37
CA ASN A 175 7.63 -24.72 10.18
C ASN A 175 9.03 -24.70 9.55
N GLY A 176 9.25 -23.78 8.61
CA GLY A 176 10.54 -23.53 7.98
C GLY A 176 11.50 -22.97 9.02
N ALA A 177 12.20 -23.87 9.70
CA ALA A 177 13.35 -23.55 10.52
C ALA A 177 14.30 -22.67 9.70
N SER A 178 14.66 -21.52 10.28
CA SER A 178 15.73 -20.65 9.82
C SER A 178 16.96 -21.49 9.47
N VAL A 179 17.39 -21.43 8.21
CA VAL A 179 18.72 -21.91 7.83
C VAL A 179 19.71 -20.99 8.56
N PRO A 180 20.59 -21.51 9.44
CA PRO A 180 21.55 -20.67 10.12
C PRO A 180 22.55 -20.10 9.08
N PRO A 181 22.98 -18.83 9.23
CA PRO A 181 23.96 -18.25 8.32
C PRO A 181 25.25 -19.09 8.34
N ALA A 182 25.88 -19.22 7.18
CA ALA A 182 27.18 -19.86 7.06
C ALA A 182 28.16 -19.21 8.04
N ALA A 183 28.73 -20.01 8.93
CA ALA A 183 29.69 -19.54 9.93
C ALA A 183 30.94 -19.00 9.23
N GLY A 184 31.17 -17.69 9.28
CA GLY A 184 32.44 -17.10 8.85
C GLY A 184 32.46 -15.64 8.38
N SER A 185 31.31 -14.98 8.15
CA SER A 185 31.33 -13.56 7.78
C SER A 185 31.65 -12.67 9.00
N PRO A 186 32.63 -11.76 8.92
CA PRO A 186 32.93 -10.85 10.02
C PRO A 186 31.70 -9.98 10.31
N ALA A 187 31.36 -9.80 11.58
CA ALA A 187 30.29 -8.91 12.01
C ALA A 187 30.60 -7.49 11.52
N VAL A 188 29.79 -6.99 10.58
CA VAL A 188 29.91 -5.61 10.09
C VAL A 188 29.27 -4.69 11.14
N PRO A 189 29.94 -3.61 11.58
CA PRO A 189 29.38 -2.76 12.62
C PRO A 189 28.14 -2.00 12.13
N ALA A 190 27.15 -1.84 13.02
CA ALA A 190 26.07 -0.86 12.84
C ALA A 190 26.64 0.56 12.70
N GLY A 191 25.95 1.45 11.98
CA GLY A 191 26.46 2.80 11.68
C GLY A 191 27.02 2.97 10.26
N THR A 192 26.52 2.22 9.30
CA THR A 192 26.96 2.28 7.90
C THR A 192 26.25 3.35 7.08
N LEU A 193 25.08 3.85 7.51
CA LEU A 193 24.26 4.75 6.70
C LEU A 193 24.93 6.11 6.46
N GLU A 194 25.14 6.44 5.19
CA GLU A 194 25.72 7.71 4.75
C GLU A 194 24.73 8.60 4.01
N LEU A 195 23.67 8.00 3.45
CA LEU A 195 22.72 8.68 2.59
C LEU A 195 21.35 7.98 2.57
N TYR A 196 20.30 8.77 2.71
CA TYR A 196 18.93 8.37 2.42
C TYR A 196 18.46 9.03 1.11
N ALA A 197 17.91 8.22 0.20
CA ALA A 197 17.49 8.64 -1.13
C ALA A 197 16.00 8.31 -1.37
N PRO A 198 15.07 9.14 -0.86
CA PRO A 198 13.64 8.93 -1.10
C PRO A 198 13.25 9.32 -2.53
N ILE A 199 12.41 8.49 -3.15
CA ILE A 199 11.83 8.73 -4.47
C ILE A 199 10.31 8.76 -4.33
N ASP A 200 9.68 9.82 -4.84
CA ASP A 200 8.23 9.98 -4.81
C ASP A 200 7.76 10.92 -5.94
N VAL A 201 6.49 10.84 -6.34
CA VAL A 201 5.89 11.77 -7.30
C VAL A 201 5.51 13.11 -6.65
N SER A 202 5.42 13.15 -5.32
CA SER A 202 5.05 14.36 -4.56
C SER A 202 6.28 15.12 -4.05
N GLU A 203 6.65 16.19 -4.77
CA GLU A 203 7.71 17.12 -4.34
C GLU A 203 7.47 17.67 -2.93
N SER A 204 6.22 18.03 -2.61
CA SER A 204 5.86 18.52 -1.27
C SER A 204 6.08 17.49 -0.16
N ALA A 205 5.79 16.21 -0.42
CA ALA A 205 6.00 15.15 0.56
C ALA A 205 7.50 14.92 0.80
N LEU A 206 8.30 14.93 -0.28
CA LEU A 206 9.76 14.80 -0.21
C LEU A 206 10.41 15.97 0.55
N GLN A 207 9.94 17.20 0.32
CA GLN A 207 10.41 18.38 1.05
C GLN A 207 10.11 18.26 2.55
N GLU A 208 8.86 17.96 2.92
CA GLU A 208 8.46 17.80 4.32
C GLU A 208 9.22 16.66 5.02
N ALA A 209 9.39 15.52 4.34
CA ALA A 209 10.13 14.38 4.87
C ALA A 209 11.63 14.69 5.03
N GLY A 210 12.24 15.32 4.02
CA GLY A 210 13.64 15.72 4.03
C GLY A 210 13.98 16.69 5.16
N ASP A 211 13.16 17.72 5.34
CA ASP A 211 13.31 18.69 6.44
C ASP A 211 13.15 18.02 7.81
N ALA A 212 12.19 17.10 7.95
CA ALA A 212 12.02 16.35 9.19
C ALA A 212 13.22 15.44 9.48
N LEU A 213 13.71 14.70 8.50
CA LEU A 213 14.83 13.79 8.66
C LEU A 213 16.14 14.52 8.96
N CYS A 214 16.42 15.64 8.29
CA CYS A 214 17.64 16.42 8.56
C CYS A 214 17.64 17.09 9.96
N ARG A 215 16.45 17.31 10.54
CA ARG A 215 16.29 17.73 11.94
C ARG A 215 16.48 16.57 12.91
N ASP A 216 15.85 15.43 12.63
CA ASP A 216 15.83 14.26 13.51
C ASP A 216 17.20 13.53 13.52
N TYR A 217 17.94 13.57 12.39
CA TYR A 217 19.21 12.89 12.17
C TYR A 217 20.29 13.88 11.69
N PRO A 218 21.06 14.50 12.60
CA PRO A 218 22.02 15.56 12.25
C PRO A 218 23.13 15.14 11.27
N GLU A 219 23.55 13.89 11.31
CA GLU A 219 24.61 13.35 10.44
C GLU A 219 24.08 12.78 9.11
N LEU A 220 22.76 12.63 8.96
CA LEU A 220 22.17 12.03 7.77
C LEU A 220 22.15 13.02 6.60
N ARG A 221 22.65 12.58 5.45
CA ARG A 221 22.40 13.25 4.17
C ARG A 221 21.15 12.68 3.52
N VAL A 222 20.36 13.55 2.91
CA VAL A 222 19.13 13.20 2.21
C VAL A 222 19.18 13.76 0.79
N HIS A 223 19.06 12.87 -0.19
CA HIS A 223 18.98 13.22 -1.60
C HIS A 223 17.65 12.73 -2.17
N ALA A 224 16.66 13.62 -2.18
CA ALA A 224 15.32 13.32 -2.66
C ALA A 224 15.22 13.48 -4.18
N THR A 225 14.46 12.58 -4.81
CA THR A 225 14.22 12.60 -6.26
C THR A 225 12.72 12.57 -6.54
N VAL A 226 12.21 13.58 -7.25
CA VAL A 226 10.86 13.57 -7.79
C VAL A 226 10.86 12.77 -9.08
N ALA A 227 10.21 11.61 -9.08
CA ALA A 227 10.11 10.73 -10.24
C ALA A 227 8.84 9.86 -10.19
N ASP A 228 8.33 9.49 -11.37
CA ASP A 228 7.20 8.58 -11.53
C ASP A 228 7.71 7.20 -11.96
N PHE A 229 7.77 6.27 -11.00
CA PHE A 229 8.19 4.91 -11.26
C PHE A 229 7.19 4.13 -12.14
N ASP A 230 5.99 4.64 -12.46
CA ASP A 230 5.16 4.02 -13.51
C ASP A 230 5.74 4.22 -14.91
N THR A 231 6.51 5.29 -15.11
CA THR A 231 7.13 5.63 -16.40
C THR A 231 8.58 5.16 -16.54
N GLY A 232 9.16 4.69 -15.44
CA GLY A 232 10.49 4.07 -15.40
C GLY A 232 11.13 4.21 -14.03
N LEU A 233 11.74 3.12 -13.54
CA LEU A 233 12.49 3.16 -12.31
C LEU A 233 13.81 3.93 -12.47
N VAL A 234 14.06 4.89 -11.58
CA VAL A 234 15.33 5.60 -11.48
C VAL A 234 15.95 5.28 -10.13
N LEU A 235 17.22 4.85 -10.13
CA LEU A 235 18.01 4.78 -8.90
C LEU A 235 19.21 5.72 -9.06
N PRO A 236 19.42 6.68 -8.15
CA PRO A 236 20.56 7.57 -8.23
C PRO A 236 21.89 6.79 -8.21
N GLU A 237 22.88 7.27 -8.95
CA GLU A 237 24.23 6.70 -8.99
C GLU A 237 24.97 7.01 -7.68
N LEU A 238 24.75 6.14 -6.68
CA LEU A 238 25.31 6.29 -5.35
C LEU A 238 26.32 5.16 -5.05
N PRO A 239 27.27 5.39 -4.13
CA PRO A 239 28.16 4.32 -3.68
C PRO A 239 27.37 3.20 -3.00
N GLY A 240 27.77 1.94 -3.21
CA GLY A 240 27.15 0.77 -2.57
C GLY A 240 27.78 0.44 -1.21
N PRO A 241 27.20 -0.51 -0.46
CA PRO A 241 25.98 -1.27 -0.79
C PRO A 241 24.69 -0.46 -0.63
N ARG A 242 23.69 -0.65 -1.51
CA ARG A 242 22.36 0.01 -1.40
C ARG A 242 21.30 -0.97 -0.89
N LEU A 243 20.48 -0.51 0.05
CA LEU A 243 19.21 -1.13 0.40
C LEU A 243 18.09 -0.36 -0.30
N ILE A 244 17.40 -1.01 -1.24
CA ILE A 244 16.27 -0.45 -1.98
C ILE A 244 15.00 -0.93 -1.28
N ALA A 245 14.27 -0.03 -0.62
CA ALA A 245 13.03 -0.34 0.09
C ALA A 245 11.82 -0.05 -0.80
N PHE A 246 10.95 -1.04 -0.96
CA PHE A 246 9.62 -0.87 -1.57
C PHE A 246 8.56 -1.42 -0.63
N LEU A 247 7.97 -0.52 0.14
CA LEU A 247 7.18 -0.84 1.34
C LEU A 247 5.68 -0.63 1.11
N GLY A 248 4.88 -1.06 2.07
CA GLY A 248 3.44 -0.83 2.15
C GLY A 248 2.59 -1.73 1.26
N SER A 249 3.18 -2.76 0.65
CA SER A 249 2.51 -3.58 -0.37
C SER A 249 2.09 -2.79 -1.62
N THR A 250 2.81 -1.70 -1.93
CA THR A 250 2.59 -0.88 -3.13
C THR A 250 2.77 -1.70 -4.42
N LEU A 251 3.63 -2.72 -4.40
CA LEU A 251 3.76 -3.71 -5.48
C LEU A 251 2.41 -4.37 -5.84
N GLY A 252 1.49 -4.50 -4.88
CA GLY A 252 0.15 -5.04 -5.10
C GLY A 252 -0.70 -4.19 -6.05
N ASN A 253 -0.34 -2.92 -6.26
CA ASN A 253 -1.04 -2.00 -7.16
C ASN A 253 -0.68 -2.22 -8.63
N PHE A 254 0.32 -3.05 -8.91
CA PHE A 254 0.73 -3.42 -10.26
C PHE A 254 0.02 -4.70 -10.69
N ASP A 255 -0.48 -4.70 -11.93
CA ASP A 255 -0.91 -5.92 -12.59
C ASP A 255 0.31 -6.81 -12.91
N PRO A 256 0.11 -8.09 -13.29
CA PRO A 256 1.22 -9.01 -13.55
C PRO A 256 2.22 -8.51 -14.60
N ALA A 257 1.76 -7.81 -15.65
CA ALA A 257 2.64 -7.30 -16.69
C ALA A 257 3.50 -6.14 -16.19
N ARG A 258 2.90 -5.20 -15.44
CA ARG A 258 3.65 -4.10 -14.82
C ARG A 258 4.63 -4.60 -13.77
N ARG A 259 4.27 -5.60 -12.95
CA ARG A 259 5.20 -6.22 -11.97
C ARG A 259 6.41 -6.85 -12.66
N ALA A 260 6.18 -7.64 -13.71
CA ALA A 260 7.28 -8.23 -14.48
C ALA A 260 8.23 -7.18 -15.06
N ALA A 261 7.68 -6.09 -15.62
CA ALA A 261 8.48 -4.96 -16.10
C ALA A 261 9.26 -4.29 -14.95
N PHE A 262 8.61 -4.06 -13.81
CA PHE A 262 9.23 -3.46 -12.63
C PHE A 262 10.41 -4.29 -12.12
N TYR A 263 10.27 -5.62 -12.04
CA TYR A 263 11.41 -6.46 -11.63
C TYR A 263 12.54 -6.45 -12.64
N ALA A 264 12.23 -6.44 -13.95
CA ALA A 264 13.26 -6.37 -14.99
C ALA A 264 14.04 -5.04 -14.92
N GLU A 265 13.35 -3.92 -14.74
CA GLU A 265 13.95 -2.60 -14.50
C GLU A 265 14.82 -2.60 -13.24
N LEU A 266 14.28 -3.10 -12.12
CA LEU A 266 15.00 -3.19 -10.85
C LEU A 266 16.26 -4.06 -10.98
N ARG A 267 16.14 -5.24 -11.58
CA ARG A 267 17.26 -6.16 -11.79
C ARG A 267 18.36 -5.54 -12.64
N ALA A 268 18.01 -4.75 -13.66
CA ALA A 268 18.98 -4.05 -14.50
C ALA A 268 19.73 -2.95 -13.74
N LEU A 269 19.10 -2.34 -12.73
CA LEU A 269 19.67 -1.26 -11.95
C LEU A 269 20.43 -1.75 -10.69
N MET A 270 20.14 -2.95 -10.17
CA MET A 270 20.80 -3.53 -9.00
C MET A 270 22.23 -4.00 -9.30
N ARG A 271 23.17 -3.63 -8.42
CA ARG A 271 24.54 -4.14 -8.37
C ARG A 271 24.59 -5.42 -7.53
N PRO A 272 25.67 -6.23 -7.63
CA PRO A 272 25.80 -7.48 -6.88
C PRO A 272 25.74 -7.33 -5.35
N ASP A 273 26.11 -6.17 -4.81
CA ASP A 273 26.09 -5.84 -3.39
C ASP A 273 24.78 -5.17 -2.94
N ASP A 274 23.86 -4.87 -3.85
CA ASP A 274 22.57 -4.27 -3.48
C ASP A 274 21.57 -5.33 -3.00
N ALA A 275 20.66 -4.89 -2.13
CA ALA A 275 19.52 -5.67 -1.70
C ALA A 275 18.21 -4.89 -1.87
N LEU A 276 17.13 -5.60 -2.19
CA LEU A 276 15.76 -5.11 -2.19
C LEU A 276 15.08 -5.57 -0.89
N LEU A 277 14.50 -4.63 -0.16
CA LEU A 277 13.57 -4.88 0.94
C LEU A 277 12.14 -4.64 0.47
N LEU A 278 11.40 -5.73 0.27
CA LEU A 278 10.07 -5.70 -0.31
C LEU A 278 9.02 -6.03 0.77
N GLY A 279 8.05 -5.14 0.98
CA GLY A 279 6.89 -5.39 1.84
C GLY A 279 5.67 -5.78 1.02
N VAL A 280 5.03 -6.92 1.33
CA VAL A 280 3.84 -7.42 0.63
C VAL A 280 2.73 -7.88 1.59
N ASP A 281 1.49 -7.58 1.25
CA ASP A 281 0.31 -8.06 1.96
C ASP A 281 -0.07 -9.46 1.47
N LEU A 282 -0.31 -10.39 2.39
CA LEU A 282 -0.53 -11.80 2.07
C LEU A 282 -1.98 -12.13 1.78
N VAL A 283 -2.25 -13.21 1.05
CA VAL A 283 -3.61 -13.76 0.96
C VAL A 283 -4.08 -14.22 2.35
N LYS A 284 -5.33 -13.92 2.71
CA LYS A 284 -5.95 -14.28 4.00
C LYS A 284 -7.47 -14.29 3.88
N ASP A 285 -8.18 -14.35 5.01
CA ASP A 285 -9.64 -14.24 5.06
C ASP A 285 -10.17 -13.04 4.23
N PRO A 286 -10.99 -13.28 3.19
CA PRO A 286 -11.56 -12.21 2.36
C PRO A 286 -12.38 -11.20 3.14
N ALA A 287 -13.03 -11.59 4.24
CA ALA A 287 -13.79 -10.63 5.04
C ALA A 287 -12.87 -9.61 5.73
N THR A 288 -11.71 -10.05 6.21
CA THR A 288 -10.67 -9.18 6.78
C THR A 288 -10.10 -8.22 5.73
N MET A 289 -9.81 -8.72 4.53
CA MET A 289 -9.33 -7.86 3.45
C MET A 289 -10.39 -6.85 3.00
N ARG A 290 -11.65 -7.26 2.82
CA ARG A 290 -12.74 -6.32 2.48
C ARG A 290 -12.92 -5.23 3.52
N ARG A 291 -12.89 -5.56 4.82
CA ARG A 291 -13.00 -4.56 5.90
C ARG A 291 -11.87 -3.54 5.87
N ALA A 292 -10.64 -3.96 5.54
CA ALA A 292 -9.51 -3.04 5.43
C ALA A 292 -9.74 -1.96 4.36
N TYR A 293 -10.47 -2.25 3.28
CA TYR A 293 -10.75 -1.32 2.19
C TYR A 293 -12.17 -0.72 2.25
N ASN A 294 -12.97 -1.04 3.26
CA ASN A 294 -14.34 -0.56 3.45
C ASN A 294 -14.61 -0.40 4.94
N ASP A 295 -13.88 0.54 5.55
CA ASP A 295 -13.96 0.84 6.97
C ASP A 295 -15.31 1.45 7.37
N GLU A 296 -15.74 1.21 8.61
CA GLU A 296 -17.05 1.67 9.11
C GLU A 296 -17.14 3.20 9.19
N GLN A 297 -16.01 3.88 9.27
CA GLN A 297 -15.91 5.34 9.36
C GLN A 297 -16.04 6.03 8.00
N GLY A 298 -16.05 5.26 6.89
CA GLY A 298 -16.19 5.78 5.52
C GLY A 298 -14.97 6.56 5.02
N VAL A 299 -13.80 6.43 5.65
CA VAL A 299 -12.59 7.17 5.25
C VAL A 299 -12.05 6.65 3.93
N THR A 300 -12.07 5.33 3.70
CA THR A 300 -11.66 4.72 2.43
C THR A 300 -12.61 5.06 1.31
N MET A 301 -13.91 5.19 1.59
CA MET A 301 -14.88 5.74 0.63
C MET A 301 -14.53 7.18 0.25
N GLU A 302 -14.26 8.06 1.23
CA GLU A 302 -13.84 9.44 0.95
C GLU A 302 -12.54 9.49 0.14
N PHE A 303 -11.58 8.61 0.45
CA PHE A 303 -10.32 8.47 -0.28
C PHE A 303 -10.56 8.04 -1.72
N ASN A 304 -11.39 7.02 -1.95
CA ASN A 304 -11.73 6.56 -3.30
C ASN A 304 -12.35 7.69 -4.13
N LYS A 305 -13.35 8.38 -3.57
CA LYS A 305 -14.09 9.44 -4.25
C LYS A 305 -13.26 10.71 -4.45
N ASN A 306 -12.12 10.83 -3.78
CA ASN A 306 -11.20 11.95 -3.98
C ASN A 306 -10.76 12.08 -5.44
N VAL A 307 -10.54 10.97 -6.14
CA VAL A 307 -10.08 11.02 -7.54
C VAL A 307 -11.05 11.83 -8.41
N LEU A 308 -12.36 11.71 -8.19
CA LEU A 308 -13.36 12.51 -8.91
C LEU A 308 -13.23 14.00 -8.61
N ARG A 309 -12.91 14.36 -7.36
CA ARG A 309 -12.63 15.76 -7.00
C ARG A 309 -11.36 16.27 -7.65
N VAL A 310 -10.31 15.45 -7.75
CA VAL A 310 -9.08 15.80 -8.47
C VAL A 310 -9.43 16.08 -9.94
N LEU A 311 -10.19 15.21 -10.60
CA LEU A 311 -10.63 15.43 -11.98
C LEU A 311 -11.48 16.70 -12.13
N ASN A 312 -12.40 16.98 -11.21
CA ASN A 312 -13.19 18.22 -11.24
C ASN A 312 -12.31 19.47 -11.13
N ARG A 313 -11.31 19.45 -10.25
CA ARG A 313 -10.40 20.58 -10.02
C ARG A 313 -9.44 20.78 -11.19
N GLU A 314 -8.76 19.71 -11.60
CA GLU A 314 -7.63 19.79 -12.54
C GLU A 314 -8.08 19.82 -14.01
N LEU A 315 -9.21 19.18 -14.33
CA LEU A 315 -9.70 19.05 -15.70
C LEU A 315 -11.03 19.77 -15.94
N GLY A 316 -11.54 20.48 -14.94
CA GLY A 316 -12.84 21.16 -14.99
C GLY A 316 -14.02 20.21 -15.13
N ALA A 317 -13.86 18.94 -14.76
CA ALA A 317 -14.93 17.95 -14.84
C ALA A 317 -16.10 18.30 -13.92
N ASP A 318 -17.28 17.76 -14.23
CA ASP A 318 -18.52 18.00 -13.47
C ASP A 318 -19.07 16.75 -12.77
N PHE A 319 -18.20 15.87 -12.26
CA PHE A 319 -18.63 14.73 -11.43
C PHE A 319 -19.36 15.23 -10.17
N ASP A 320 -20.61 14.84 -9.95
CA ASP A 320 -21.21 14.86 -8.61
C ASP A 320 -20.76 13.61 -7.86
N LEU A 321 -19.93 13.80 -6.82
CA LEU A 321 -19.42 12.70 -6.04
C LEU A 321 -20.56 11.89 -5.40
N ASN A 322 -21.70 12.49 -5.03
CA ASN A 322 -22.81 11.78 -4.38
C ASN A 322 -23.47 10.75 -5.30
N ASP A 323 -23.24 10.84 -6.60
CA ASP A 323 -23.81 9.94 -7.60
C ASP A 323 -22.98 8.66 -7.79
N PHE A 324 -21.86 8.55 -7.08
CA PHE A 324 -20.98 7.38 -7.10
C PHE A 324 -20.86 6.73 -5.72
N ASP A 325 -21.18 5.43 -5.63
CA ASP A 325 -20.97 4.63 -4.43
C ASP A 325 -19.56 3.98 -4.47
N HIS A 326 -18.86 3.98 -3.33
CA HIS A 326 -17.62 3.21 -3.19
C HIS A 326 -17.95 1.72 -3.00
N ARG A 327 -17.16 0.85 -3.63
CA ARG A 327 -17.15 -0.59 -3.33
C ARG A 327 -15.73 -1.13 -3.23
N ALA A 328 -15.49 -1.94 -2.22
CA ALA A 328 -14.31 -2.79 -2.09
C ALA A 328 -14.69 -4.24 -2.45
N VAL A 329 -14.13 -4.75 -3.54
CA VAL A 329 -14.44 -6.07 -4.08
C VAL A 329 -13.22 -6.97 -3.90
N TRP A 330 -13.41 -8.17 -3.38
CA TRP A 330 -12.38 -9.22 -3.43
C TRP A 330 -12.59 -10.00 -4.72
N ASN A 331 -11.57 -10.03 -5.57
CA ASN A 331 -11.52 -10.88 -6.75
C ASN A 331 -10.77 -12.18 -6.38
N GLU A 332 -11.48 -13.30 -6.34
CA GLU A 332 -10.94 -14.61 -5.94
C GLU A 332 -10.00 -15.19 -7.00
N GLU A 333 -10.29 -14.97 -8.29
CA GLU A 333 -9.49 -15.50 -9.40
C GLU A 333 -8.11 -14.84 -9.47
N GLU A 334 -8.06 -13.52 -9.26
CA GLU A 334 -6.83 -12.71 -9.34
C GLU A 334 -6.18 -12.46 -7.96
N GLU A 335 -6.75 -13.03 -6.90
CA GLU A 335 -6.35 -12.85 -5.49
C GLU A 335 -6.04 -11.38 -5.10
N ARG A 336 -6.96 -10.47 -5.45
CA ARG A 336 -6.76 -9.04 -5.24
C ARG A 336 -8.00 -8.33 -4.71
N MET A 337 -7.75 -7.29 -3.91
CA MET A 337 -8.77 -6.29 -3.63
C MET A 337 -8.88 -5.33 -4.81
N GLU A 338 -10.09 -4.89 -5.11
CA GLU A 338 -10.35 -3.83 -6.09
C GLU A 338 -11.21 -2.75 -5.44
N MET A 339 -10.78 -1.50 -5.59
CA MET A 339 -11.63 -0.36 -5.28
C MET A 339 -12.35 0.07 -6.56
N ARG A 340 -13.67 0.28 -6.44
CA ARG A 340 -14.53 0.64 -7.54
C ARG A 340 -15.45 1.80 -7.14
N LEU A 341 -15.83 2.60 -8.12
CA LEU A 341 -16.88 3.61 -8.04
C LEU A 341 -18.06 3.15 -8.89
N TRP A 342 -19.25 3.09 -8.30
CA TRP A 342 -20.48 2.63 -8.94
C TRP A 342 -21.42 3.79 -9.20
N SER A 343 -21.78 4.01 -10.46
CA SER A 343 -22.77 5.03 -10.82
C SER A 343 -24.16 4.65 -10.30
N ARG A 344 -24.79 5.49 -9.49
CA ARG A 344 -26.10 5.21 -8.87
C ARG A 344 -27.27 5.26 -9.87
N PHE A 345 -27.12 6.02 -10.94
CA PHE A 345 -28.07 6.17 -12.03
C PHE A 345 -27.33 6.42 -13.35
N SER A 346 -28.05 6.40 -14.48
CA SER A 346 -27.44 6.76 -15.76
C SER A 346 -27.17 8.27 -15.79
N GLN A 347 -25.94 8.66 -16.09
CA GLN A 347 -25.49 10.04 -16.06
C GLN A 347 -24.39 10.30 -17.09
N THR A 348 -24.21 11.56 -17.42
CA THR A 348 -23.20 12.02 -18.36
C THR A 348 -22.31 13.04 -17.68
N VAL A 349 -21.00 12.83 -17.71
CA VAL A 349 -20.00 13.72 -17.13
C VAL A 349 -19.22 14.40 -18.25
N ARG A 350 -19.10 15.72 -18.19
CA ARG A 350 -18.29 16.52 -19.10
C ARG A 350 -16.92 16.77 -18.49
N ILE A 351 -15.90 16.73 -19.33
CA ILE A 351 -14.51 17.02 -18.96
C ILE A 351 -13.97 18.05 -19.96
N PRO A 352 -14.26 19.34 -19.77
CA PRO A 352 -13.97 20.40 -20.74
C PRO A 352 -12.50 20.52 -21.11
N ALA A 353 -11.57 20.36 -20.14
CA ALA A 353 -10.13 20.44 -20.43
C ALA A 353 -9.65 19.37 -21.43
N LEU A 354 -10.39 18.26 -21.54
CA LEU A 354 -10.11 17.19 -22.49
C LEU A 354 -11.02 17.23 -23.72
N GLY A 355 -12.01 18.13 -23.77
CA GLY A 355 -13.05 18.11 -24.81
C GLY A 355 -13.89 16.83 -24.79
N MET A 356 -13.97 16.15 -23.65
CA MET A 356 -14.61 14.85 -23.51
C MET A 356 -15.98 14.93 -22.85
N THR A 357 -16.84 13.99 -23.21
CA THR A 357 -18.09 13.68 -22.51
C THR A 357 -18.13 12.16 -22.32
N VAL A 358 -18.43 11.71 -21.11
CA VAL A 358 -18.38 10.30 -20.72
C VAL A 358 -19.74 9.91 -20.16
N ASP A 359 -20.35 8.91 -20.76
CA ASP A 359 -21.60 8.33 -20.29
C ASP A 359 -21.32 7.19 -19.30
N PHE A 360 -22.10 7.19 -18.22
CA PHE A 360 -22.15 6.13 -17.22
C PHE A 360 -23.57 5.57 -17.18
N GLY A 361 -23.72 4.26 -17.38
CA GLY A 361 -24.97 3.56 -17.12
C GLY A 361 -25.25 3.45 -15.62
N ARG A 362 -26.52 3.23 -15.26
CA ARG A 362 -26.87 2.86 -13.88
C ARG A 362 -26.19 1.55 -13.48
N GLY A 363 -25.47 1.58 -12.36
CA GLY A 363 -24.70 0.44 -11.85
C GLY A 363 -23.36 0.22 -12.56
N GLU A 364 -23.00 1.08 -13.53
CA GLU A 364 -21.72 0.97 -14.21
C GLU A 364 -20.57 1.25 -13.25
N GLU A 365 -19.51 0.43 -13.35
CA GLU A 365 -18.36 0.47 -12.48
C GLU A 365 -17.18 1.18 -13.14
N THR A 366 -16.46 1.96 -12.34
CA THR A 366 -15.11 2.44 -12.67
C THR A 366 -14.13 1.88 -11.65
N ARG A 367 -13.17 1.07 -12.10
CA ARG A 367 -12.12 0.56 -11.20
C ARG A 367 -11.07 1.63 -10.95
N THR A 368 -10.79 1.92 -9.70
CA THR A 368 -9.89 3.00 -9.28
C THR A 368 -8.61 2.49 -8.62
N GLU A 369 -8.59 1.24 -8.16
CA GLU A 369 -7.40 0.59 -7.61
C GLU A 369 -7.49 -0.92 -7.76
N ILE A 370 -6.34 -1.56 -7.92
CA ILE A 370 -6.14 -2.97 -7.58
C ILE A 370 -5.15 -3.05 -6.43
N SER A 371 -5.29 -4.04 -5.55
CA SER A 371 -4.30 -4.35 -4.52
C SER A 371 -4.20 -5.87 -4.39
N THR A 372 -3.28 -6.43 -5.18
CA THR A 372 -2.92 -7.85 -5.23
C THR A 372 -2.36 -8.30 -3.89
N LYS A 373 -2.77 -9.50 -3.48
CA LYS A 373 -2.31 -10.16 -2.27
C LYS A 373 -1.46 -11.35 -2.66
N PHE A 374 -0.41 -11.61 -1.90
CA PHE A 374 0.65 -12.49 -2.34
C PHE A 374 0.67 -13.80 -1.56
N ARG A 375 1.09 -14.85 -2.26
CA ARG A 375 1.47 -16.14 -1.66
C ARG A 375 2.97 -16.31 -1.76
N ARG A 376 3.57 -16.90 -0.74
CA ARG A 376 5.03 -17.06 -0.66
C ARG A 376 5.61 -17.80 -1.86
N ALA A 377 5.04 -18.96 -2.21
CA ALA A 377 5.52 -19.78 -3.31
C ALA A 377 5.50 -19.01 -4.64
N THR A 378 4.33 -18.51 -5.04
CA THR A 378 4.14 -17.79 -6.30
C THR A 378 5.00 -16.54 -6.40
N LEU A 379 5.09 -15.71 -5.34
CA LEU A 379 5.92 -14.51 -5.38
C LEU A 379 7.43 -14.84 -5.45
N THR A 380 7.87 -15.92 -4.78
CA THR A 380 9.27 -16.37 -4.85
C THR A 380 9.62 -16.82 -6.26
N GLU A 381 8.74 -17.57 -6.92
CA GLU A 381 8.90 -17.99 -8.33
C GLU A 381 8.89 -16.78 -9.28
N GLU A 382 7.99 -15.82 -9.07
CA GLU A 382 7.85 -14.60 -9.86
C GLU A 382 9.15 -13.76 -9.80
N LEU A 383 9.71 -13.57 -8.61
CA LEU A 383 10.99 -12.87 -8.42
C LEU A 383 12.17 -13.64 -9.02
N LEU A 384 12.22 -14.96 -8.80
CA LEU A 384 13.31 -15.80 -9.33
C LEU A 384 13.34 -15.78 -10.86
N ALA A 385 12.18 -15.80 -11.52
CA ALA A 385 12.06 -15.67 -12.96
C ALA A 385 12.62 -14.33 -13.50
N ALA A 386 12.61 -13.29 -12.67
CA ALA A 386 13.22 -11.99 -12.96
C ALA A 386 14.71 -11.90 -12.56
N GLY A 387 15.33 -13.00 -12.11
CA GLY A 387 16.72 -13.04 -11.69
C GLY A 387 16.97 -12.42 -10.31
N LEU A 388 15.94 -12.40 -9.46
CA LEU A 388 15.97 -11.89 -8.08
C LEU A 388 15.70 -13.05 -7.11
N ALA A 389 16.60 -13.31 -6.18
CA ALA A 389 16.48 -14.41 -5.21
C ALA A 389 15.96 -13.90 -3.87
N VAL A 390 14.97 -14.57 -3.30
CA VAL A 390 14.48 -14.29 -1.95
C VAL A 390 15.42 -14.96 -0.95
N ASP A 391 16.27 -14.16 -0.30
CA ASP A 391 17.18 -14.67 0.71
C ASP A 391 16.45 -14.87 2.03
N HIS A 392 15.66 -13.88 2.47
CA HIS A 392 14.96 -13.93 3.75
C HIS A 392 13.48 -13.55 3.59
N TRP A 393 12.64 -14.17 4.43
CA TRP A 393 11.20 -13.95 4.47
C TRP A 393 10.74 -13.88 5.92
N TRP A 394 10.25 -12.72 6.34
CA TRP A 394 9.72 -12.50 7.68
C TRP A 394 8.24 -12.13 7.61
N THR A 395 7.44 -12.65 8.53
CA THR A 395 6.02 -12.30 8.67
C THR A 395 5.72 -11.59 9.98
N ASP A 396 4.60 -10.88 10.06
CA ASP A 396 4.05 -10.49 11.36
C ASP A 396 3.51 -11.73 12.09
N PRO A 397 3.35 -11.71 13.42
CA PRO A 397 2.95 -12.90 14.20
C PRO A 397 1.60 -13.53 13.82
N GLN A 398 0.82 -12.89 12.94
CA GLN A 398 -0.47 -13.36 12.46
C GLN A 398 -0.44 -13.74 10.97
N ASP A 399 0.74 -13.80 10.35
CA ASP A 399 0.95 -14.15 8.93
C ASP A 399 0.07 -13.35 7.97
N ARG A 400 -0.09 -12.05 8.27
CA ARG A 400 -0.90 -11.13 7.46
C ARG A 400 -0.06 -10.39 6.43
N PHE A 401 1.17 -10.06 6.77
CA PHE A 401 2.08 -9.29 5.93
C PHE A 401 3.44 -9.97 5.93
N ALA A 402 4.16 -9.86 4.82
CA ALA A 402 5.53 -10.32 4.73
C ALA A 402 6.49 -9.20 4.34
N MET A 403 7.70 -9.31 4.83
CA MET A 403 8.85 -8.53 4.40
C MET A 403 9.89 -9.50 3.86
N LEU A 404 10.39 -9.22 2.66
CA LEU A 404 11.36 -10.04 1.97
C LEU A 404 12.65 -9.26 1.85
N LEU A 405 13.77 -9.92 2.12
CA LEU A 405 15.08 -9.46 1.65
C LEU A 405 15.42 -10.24 0.38
N VAL A 406 15.66 -9.50 -0.70
CA VAL A 406 15.85 -10.04 -2.04
C VAL A 406 17.18 -9.54 -2.59
N THR A 407 17.99 -10.44 -3.13
CA THR A 407 19.29 -10.11 -3.72
C THR A 407 19.33 -10.52 -5.19
N SER A 408 20.32 -10.02 -5.90
CA SER A 408 20.65 -10.50 -7.24
C SER A 408 21.74 -11.55 -7.11
N PRO A 409 21.49 -12.84 -7.43
CA PRO A 409 22.56 -13.83 -7.51
C PRO A 409 23.66 -13.30 -8.44
N GLY A 410 24.90 -13.25 -7.96
CA GLY A 410 26.04 -12.92 -8.81
C GLY A 410 26.09 -13.91 -9.97
N SER A 411 26.25 -13.44 -11.20
CA SER A 411 26.67 -14.32 -12.28
C SER A 411 28.02 -14.90 -11.88
N ALA A 412 28.08 -16.19 -11.57
CA ALA A 412 29.33 -16.88 -11.35
C ALA A 412 30.12 -16.89 -12.67
N THR A 413 30.88 -15.83 -12.94
CA THR A 413 31.92 -15.80 -13.95
C THR A 413 33.27 -15.75 -13.23
N GLY A 414 33.69 -16.90 -12.71
CA GLY A 414 35.11 -17.29 -12.68
C GLY A 414 35.21 -18.46 -13.66
N SER A 415 35.88 -18.37 -14.81
CA SER A 415 37.34 -18.27 -14.95
C SER A 415 38.10 -19.26 -14.07
N ASP A 416 37.73 -20.54 -14.13
CA ASP A 416 38.73 -21.59 -13.94
C ASP A 416 39.53 -21.70 -15.25
N GLY A 417 40.64 -20.96 -15.26
CA GLY A 417 41.71 -21.21 -16.21
C GLY A 417 42.34 -22.58 -15.93
N SER A 418 42.54 -23.34 -17.00
CA SER A 418 43.61 -24.32 -17.13
C SER A 418 44.11 -24.29 -18.55
#